data_AF-A0A7S1IN58-F1
#
_entry.id   AF-A0A7S1IN58-F1
#
_cell.length_a   1.000
_cell.length_b   1.000
_cell.length_c   1.000
_cell.angle_alpha   90.00
_cell.angle_beta   90.00
_cell.angle_gamma   90.00
#
_symmetry.space_group_name_H-M   'P 1'
#
loop_
_entity.id
_entity.type
_entity.pdbx_description
1 polymer ?
#
loop_
_entity_poly.entity_id
_entity_poly.type
_entity_poly.pdbx_seq_one_letter_code
_entity_poly.pdbx_strand_id
1 'polypeptide(L)'
;PSLSKQVRQARQERKRRKLERMEAAAKSLAEAPGWHTEFSAPASTALLAEASRAPNALTIVAVRPEEFEVAQDILEKEFDLLPRMINGIVRKGNFDTKTVVTIWRGEAVGAATLKLHKLKSHAPPVMEIVLFAIRGKYHGKGLGTILSAALYQ
;
A
#
# COMPACT_ATOMS: atom_id res chain seq x y z
N PRO A 1 45.37 -17.83 -12.99
CA PRO A 1 44.17 -17.04 -13.39
C PRO A 1 44.04 -15.78 -12.53
N SER A 2 43.78 -14.60 -13.11
CA SER A 2 43.66 -13.35 -12.34
C SER A 2 42.39 -13.35 -11.47
N LEU A 3 42.50 -12.83 -10.24
CA LEU A 3 41.40 -12.65 -9.29
C LEU A 3 40.17 -11.96 -9.92
N SER A 4 40.40 -11.05 -10.87
CA SER A 4 39.34 -10.36 -11.62
C SER A 4 38.48 -11.28 -12.49
N LYS A 5 39.06 -12.34 -13.08
CA LYS A 5 38.32 -13.31 -13.90
C LYS A 5 37.48 -14.27 -13.05
N GLN A 6 37.99 -14.70 -11.90
CA GLN A 6 37.25 -15.58 -10.97
C GLN A 6 36.03 -14.89 -10.36
N VAL A 7 36.14 -13.61 -9.99
CA VAL A 7 35.01 -12.84 -9.44
C VAL A 7 33.91 -12.61 -10.49
N ARG A 8 34.29 -12.38 -11.76
CA ARG A 8 33.32 -12.22 -12.85
C ARG A 8 32.58 -13.52 -13.15
N GLN A 9 33.27 -14.66 -13.12
CA GLN A 9 32.66 -15.98 -13.27
C GLN A 9 31.70 -16.30 -12.12
N ALA A 10 32.09 -16.05 -10.87
CA ALA A 10 31.23 -16.28 -9.70
C ALA A 10 29.95 -15.41 -9.72
N ARG A 11 30.02 -14.17 -10.20
CA ARG A 11 28.83 -13.30 -10.35
C ARG A 11 27.90 -13.77 -11.46
N GLN A 12 28.44 -14.19 -12.60
CA GLN A 12 27.64 -14.73 -13.70
C GLN A 12 26.94 -16.03 -13.30
N GLU A 13 27.62 -16.88 -12.55
CA GLU A 13 27.04 -18.13 -12.05
C GLU A 13 25.93 -17.88 -11.02
N ARG A 14 26.11 -16.95 -10.08
CA ARG A 14 25.04 -16.56 -9.14
C ARG A 14 23.83 -15.96 -9.85
N LYS A 15 24.04 -15.14 -10.89
CA LYS A 15 22.96 -14.57 -11.69
C LYS A 15 22.19 -15.67 -12.43
N ARG A 16 22.92 -16.63 -13.01
CA ARG A 16 22.34 -17.77 -13.72
C ARG A 16 21.53 -18.68 -12.79
N ARG A 17 22.08 -19.05 -11.63
CA ARG A 17 21.36 -19.84 -10.61
C ARG A 17 20.11 -19.14 -10.06
N LYS A 18 20.10 -17.80 -9.99
CA LYS A 18 18.92 -17.03 -9.58
C LYS A 18 17.80 -17.10 -10.62
N LEU A 19 18.15 -16.97 -11.91
CA LEU A 19 17.18 -17.07 -13.01
C LEU A 19 16.62 -18.49 -13.12
N GLU A 20 17.47 -19.51 -13.02
CA GLU A 20 17.06 -20.92 -13.04
C GLU A 20 16.11 -21.26 -11.88
N ARG A 21 16.32 -20.70 -10.68
CA ARG A 21 15.40 -20.85 -9.55
C ARG A 21 14.05 -20.17 -9.76
N MET A 22 14.03 -19.02 -10.44
CA MET A 22 12.79 -18.31 -10.76
C MET A 22 11.98 -19.04 -11.83
N GLU A 23 12.65 -19.59 -12.85
CA GLU A 23 12.02 -20.41 -13.89
C GLU A 23 11.49 -21.74 -13.35
N ALA A 24 12.23 -22.39 -12.44
CA ALA A 24 11.78 -23.60 -11.75
C ALA A 24 10.55 -23.35 -10.87
N ALA A 25 10.50 -22.21 -10.15
CA ALA A 25 9.33 -21.82 -9.36
C ALA A 25 8.11 -21.50 -10.23
N ALA A 26 8.31 -20.85 -11.38
CA ALA A 26 7.24 -20.53 -12.32
C ALA A 26 6.66 -21.80 -12.98
N LYS A 27 7.51 -22.76 -13.35
CA LYS A 27 7.05 -24.06 -13.90
C LYS A 27 6.36 -24.92 -12.85
N SER A 28 6.89 -24.97 -11.63
CA SER A 28 6.26 -25.67 -10.49
C SER A 28 4.90 -25.08 -10.11
N LEU A 29 4.65 -23.78 -10.37
CA LEU A 29 3.37 -23.13 -10.14
C LEU A 29 2.35 -23.42 -11.27
N ALA A 30 2.83 -23.61 -12.50
CA ALA A 30 1.98 -23.91 -13.66
C ALA A 30 1.61 -25.40 -13.77
N GLU A 31 2.42 -26.30 -13.22
CA GLU A 31 2.25 -27.75 -13.33
C GLU A 31 1.49 -28.39 -12.15
N ALA A 32 1.11 -27.62 -11.12
CA ALA A 32 0.35 -28.13 -9.98
C ALA A 32 -1.11 -28.46 -10.39
N PRO A 33 -1.54 -29.74 -10.37
CA PRO A 33 -2.87 -30.13 -10.79
C PRO A 33 -3.86 -30.02 -9.64
N GLY A 34 -4.89 -29.19 -9.83
CA GLY A 34 -6.24 -29.41 -9.32
C GLY A 34 -6.47 -29.40 -7.81
N TRP A 35 -6.02 -28.36 -7.08
CA TRP A 35 -6.59 -28.01 -5.77
C TRP A 35 -6.81 -26.49 -5.71
N HIS A 36 -8.03 -26.06 -6.02
CA HIS A 36 -8.66 -24.81 -5.61
C HIS A 36 -7.80 -23.53 -5.57
N THR A 37 -7.69 -22.84 -6.71
CA THR A 37 -7.39 -21.40 -6.75
C THR A 37 -8.61 -20.58 -6.31
N GLU A 38 -8.88 -20.58 -5.01
CA GLU A 38 -9.70 -19.54 -4.33
C GLU A 38 -8.83 -18.59 -3.49
N PHE A 39 -7.51 -18.67 -3.62
CA PHE A 39 -6.61 -17.75 -2.95
C PHE A 39 -6.23 -16.57 -3.85
N SER A 40 -6.78 -15.43 -3.43
CA SER A 40 -6.17 -14.10 -3.51
C SER A 40 -5.99 -13.54 -4.92
N ALA A 41 -7.05 -12.91 -5.41
CA ALA A 41 -6.85 -11.78 -6.31
C ALA A 41 -5.80 -10.82 -5.66
N PRO A 42 -4.83 -10.25 -6.42
CA PRO A 42 -3.71 -9.48 -5.86
C PRO A 42 -4.19 -8.38 -4.91
N ALA A 43 -3.45 -7.98 -3.86
CA ALA A 43 -3.92 -7.02 -2.84
C ALA A 43 -4.60 -5.75 -3.40
N SER A 44 -4.12 -5.24 -4.55
CA SER A 44 -4.76 -4.13 -5.28
C SER A 44 -6.21 -4.43 -5.72
N THR A 45 -6.52 -5.69 -6.06
CA THR A 45 -7.85 -6.13 -6.47
C THR A 45 -8.89 -6.22 -5.36
N ALA A 46 -8.51 -6.38 -4.08
CA ALA A 46 -9.47 -6.39 -2.98
C ALA A 46 -10.02 -4.97 -2.73
N LEU A 47 -9.12 -3.98 -2.63
CA LEU A 47 -9.44 -2.55 -2.63
C LEU A 47 -10.26 -2.14 -3.86
N LEU A 48 -9.85 -2.58 -5.04
CA LEU A 48 -10.56 -2.28 -6.29
C LEU A 48 -11.90 -3.01 -6.41
N ALA A 49 -12.05 -4.21 -5.86
CA ALA A 49 -13.30 -4.97 -5.85
C ALA A 49 -14.36 -4.29 -4.98
N GLU A 50 -13.98 -3.71 -3.83
CA GLU A 50 -14.88 -2.92 -3.01
C GLU A 50 -15.34 -1.65 -3.75
N ALA A 51 -14.45 -0.99 -4.48
CA ALA A 51 -14.81 0.16 -5.32
C ALA A 51 -15.67 -0.22 -6.54
N SER A 52 -15.52 -1.43 -7.07
CA SER A 52 -16.31 -1.96 -8.18
C SER A 52 -17.80 -2.14 -7.84
N ARG A 53 -18.12 -2.34 -6.55
CA ARG A 53 -19.52 -2.47 -6.09
C ARG A 53 -20.33 -1.17 -6.21
N ALA A 54 -19.67 -0.02 -6.28
CA ALA A 54 -20.32 1.27 -6.40
C ALA A 54 -19.45 2.21 -7.29
N PRO A 55 -19.48 2.03 -8.63
CA PRO A 55 -18.50 2.62 -9.55
C PRO A 55 -18.47 4.16 -9.57
N ASN A 56 -19.53 4.82 -9.08
CA ASN A 56 -19.61 6.28 -8.97
C ASN A 56 -19.47 6.79 -7.53
N ALA A 57 -19.48 5.91 -6.54
CA ALA A 57 -19.33 6.29 -5.15
C ALA A 57 -17.85 6.52 -4.82
N LEU A 58 -17.62 7.44 -3.89
CA LEU A 58 -16.33 7.58 -3.24
C LEU A 58 -16.30 6.60 -2.08
N THR A 59 -15.35 5.68 -2.10
CA THR A 59 -15.17 4.67 -1.07
C THR A 59 -13.91 4.99 -0.27
N ILE A 60 -13.98 4.85 1.04
CA ILE A 60 -12.82 5.02 1.94
C ILE A 60 -12.57 3.66 2.58
N VAL A 61 -11.37 3.14 2.38
CA VAL A 61 -11.01 1.79 2.81
C VAL A 61 -9.81 1.88 3.74
N ALA A 62 -9.89 1.16 4.87
CA ALA A 62 -8.75 0.99 5.76
C ALA A 62 -7.71 0.10 5.07
N VAL A 63 -6.48 0.60 4.98
CA VAL A 63 -5.39 -0.08 4.29
C VAL A 63 -4.84 -1.19 5.16
N ARG A 64 -4.78 -2.40 4.61
CA ARG A 64 -4.14 -3.54 5.27
C ARG A 64 -2.62 -3.47 5.11
N PRO A 65 -1.83 -4.16 5.97
CA PRO A 65 -0.38 -4.12 5.87
C PRO A 65 0.19 -4.46 4.47
N GLU A 66 -0.44 -5.41 3.79
CA GLU A 66 -0.11 -5.84 2.43
C GLU A 66 -0.46 -4.81 1.33
N GLU A 67 -1.28 -3.82 1.64
CA GLU A 67 -1.77 -2.78 0.72
C GLU A 67 -1.10 -1.42 0.95
N PHE A 68 -0.19 -1.32 1.93
CA PHE A 68 0.47 -0.05 2.28
C PHE A 68 1.21 0.62 1.12
N GLU A 69 1.64 -0.14 0.12
CA GLU A 69 2.27 0.40 -1.08
C GLU A 69 1.36 1.36 -1.87
N VAL A 70 0.03 1.14 -1.84
CA VAL A 70 -0.94 2.02 -2.52
C VAL A 70 -1.02 3.38 -1.84
N ALA A 71 -1.09 3.39 -0.51
CA ALA A 71 -1.10 4.64 0.25
C ALA A 71 0.25 5.37 0.14
N GLN A 72 1.35 4.62 0.20
CA GLN A 72 2.70 5.14 0.06
C GLN A 72 2.91 5.82 -1.30
N ASP A 73 2.46 5.20 -2.41
CA ASP A 73 2.55 5.79 -3.76
C ASP A 73 1.87 7.17 -3.85
N ILE A 74 0.71 7.32 -3.22
CA ILE A 74 -0.02 8.60 -3.20
C ILE A 74 0.74 9.62 -2.37
N LEU A 75 1.14 9.24 -1.15
CA LEU A 75 1.81 10.15 -0.23
C LEU A 75 3.18 10.61 -0.76
N GLU A 76 3.95 9.71 -1.38
CA GLU A 76 5.27 10.04 -1.96
C GLU A 76 5.18 10.97 -3.16
N LYS A 77 4.09 10.91 -3.93
CA LYS A 77 3.89 11.78 -5.11
C LYS A 77 3.41 13.17 -4.73
N GLU A 78 2.65 13.29 -3.65
CA GLU A 78 2.03 14.55 -3.25
C GLU A 78 2.84 15.30 -2.17
N PHE A 79 3.71 14.61 -1.44
CA PHE A 79 4.61 15.23 -0.46
C PHE A 79 6.08 15.14 -0.90
N ASP A 80 6.80 16.25 -0.77
CA ASP A 80 8.27 16.29 -0.88
C ASP A 80 8.92 15.80 0.43
N LEU A 81 8.59 14.58 0.83
CA LEU A 81 9.13 13.93 2.02
C LEU A 81 9.99 12.73 1.62
N LEU A 82 11.02 12.46 2.41
CA LEU A 82 11.84 11.29 2.18
C LEU A 82 10.99 10.01 2.29
N PRO A 83 11.08 9.06 1.33
CA PRO A 83 10.33 7.80 1.35
C PRO A 83 10.39 7.05 2.68
N ARG A 84 11.55 7.10 3.36
CA ARG A 84 11.74 6.50 4.69
C ARG A 84 10.83 7.08 5.78
N MET A 85 10.48 8.36 5.70
CA MET A 85 9.59 9.02 6.66
C MET A 85 8.15 8.60 6.42
N ILE A 86 7.70 8.59 5.16
CA ILE A 86 6.36 8.13 4.78
C ILE A 86 6.19 6.66 5.16
N ASN A 87 7.16 5.81 4.80
CA ASN A 87 7.16 4.40 5.19
C ASN A 87 7.13 4.23 6.72
N GLY A 88 7.89 5.04 7.45
CA GLY A 88 7.85 5.06 8.91
C GLY A 88 6.49 5.45 9.49
N ILE A 89 5.73 6.33 8.84
CA ILE A 89 4.40 6.76 9.28
C ILE A 89 3.33 5.73 8.90
N VAL A 90 3.39 5.19 7.68
CA VAL A 90 2.41 4.22 7.16
C VAL A 90 2.60 2.84 7.79
N ARG A 91 3.85 2.38 7.96
CA ARG A 91 4.18 1.02 8.42
C ARG A 91 4.55 0.91 9.90
N LYS A 92 4.81 1.99 10.65
CA LYS A 92 4.94 1.85 12.11
C LYS A 92 3.57 1.53 12.68
N GLY A 93 3.30 0.23 12.73
CA GLY A 93 2.20 -0.42 13.45
C GLY A 93 2.35 -0.26 14.95
N ASN A 94 2.34 0.99 15.43
CA ASN A 94 1.76 1.21 16.73
C ASN A 94 0.26 0.94 16.59
N PHE A 95 -0.33 0.25 17.56
CA PHE A 95 -1.75 -0.12 17.60
C PHE A 95 -2.71 1.06 17.38
N ASP A 96 -2.22 2.29 17.50
CA ASP A 96 -2.99 3.51 17.43
C ASP A 96 -2.89 4.24 16.07
N THR A 97 -2.09 3.75 15.12
CA THR A 97 -1.99 4.35 13.78
C THR A 97 -2.86 3.59 12.78
N LYS A 98 -3.70 4.29 12.01
CA LYS A 98 -4.50 3.71 10.92
C LYS A 98 -4.29 4.50 9.64
N THR A 99 -4.12 3.79 8.52
CA THR A 99 -4.04 4.41 7.20
C THR A 99 -5.30 4.06 6.41
N VAL A 100 -5.86 5.03 5.71
CA VAL A 100 -6.99 4.87 4.80
C VAL A 100 -6.62 5.33 3.40
N VAL A 101 -7.22 4.70 2.40
CA VAL A 101 -7.16 5.13 1.00
C VAL A 101 -8.56 5.49 0.53
N THR A 102 -8.65 6.58 -0.21
CA THR A 102 -9.87 6.99 -0.90
C THR A 102 -9.83 6.47 -2.32
N ILE A 103 -10.87 5.73 -2.71
CA ILE A 103 -11.03 5.18 -4.04
C ILE A 103 -12.23 5.86 -4.70
N TRP A 104 -12.05 6.34 -5.92
CA TRP A 104 -13.12 6.91 -6.70
C TRP A 104 -12.98 6.47 -8.15
N ARG A 105 -14.09 5.95 -8.72
CA ARG A 105 -14.12 5.41 -10.09
C ARG A 105 -13.05 4.33 -10.33
N GLY A 106 -12.80 3.49 -9.33
CA GLY A 106 -11.80 2.43 -9.40
C GLY A 106 -10.34 2.92 -9.35
N GLU A 107 -10.08 4.18 -9.00
CA GLU A 107 -8.73 4.68 -8.81
C GLU A 107 -8.50 5.12 -7.37
N ALA A 108 -7.31 4.83 -6.83
CA ALA A 108 -6.88 5.37 -5.55
C ALA A 108 -6.53 6.86 -5.71
N VAL A 109 -7.43 7.74 -5.27
CA VAL A 109 -7.38 9.18 -5.49
C VAL A 109 -6.80 9.97 -4.32
N GLY A 110 -6.74 9.35 -3.13
CA GLY A 110 -6.23 9.99 -1.93
C GLY A 110 -5.83 9.00 -0.85
N ALA A 111 -5.06 9.46 0.13
CA ALA A 111 -4.64 8.68 1.29
C ALA A 111 -4.56 9.58 2.52
N ALA A 112 -4.88 9.02 3.69
CA ALA A 112 -4.68 9.67 4.97
C ALA A 112 -4.16 8.68 6.01
N THR A 113 -3.24 9.15 6.86
CA THR A 113 -2.76 8.40 8.02
C THR A 113 -3.17 9.14 9.29
N LEU A 114 -3.75 8.38 10.21
CA LEU A 114 -4.38 8.86 11.43
C LEU A 114 -3.69 8.23 12.62
N LYS A 115 -3.65 8.97 13.73
CA LYS A 115 -3.14 8.48 15.00
C LYS A 115 -4.13 8.79 16.10
N LEU A 116 -4.51 7.77 16.87
CA LEU A 116 -5.40 7.92 18.01
C LEU A 116 -4.58 8.13 19.29
N HIS A 117 -4.77 9.26 19.95
CA HIS A 117 -4.12 9.55 21.21
C HIS A 117 -5.07 9.24 22.36
N LYS A 118 -4.68 8.27 23.19
CA LYS A 118 -5.34 8.02 24.48
C LYS A 118 -4.81 9.02 25.50
N LEU A 119 -5.68 9.88 26.02
CA LEU A 119 -5.31 10.85 27.05
C LEU A 119 -5.21 10.15 28.42
N LYS A 120 -4.38 10.67 29.32
CA LYS A 120 -4.14 10.10 30.67
C LYS A 120 -5.32 10.26 31.64
N SER A 121 -6.42 10.89 31.21
CA SER A 121 -7.65 11.11 31.98
C SER A 121 -8.83 10.42 31.30
N HIS A 122 -9.99 10.34 31.94
CA HIS A 122 -11.26 9.92 31.31
C HIS A 122 -11.73 10.82 30.14
N ALA A 123 -10.85 11.66 29.60
CA ALA A 123 -11.11 12.45 28.42
C ALA A 123 -11.25 11.54 27.19
N PRO A 124 -12.12 11.91 26.24
CA PRO A 124 -12.28 11.19 25.00
C PRO A 124 -10.95 11.14 24.23
N PRO A 125 -10.68 10.06 23.46
CA PRO A 125 -9.48 9.96 22.66
C PRO A 125 -9.45 11.05 21.59
N VAL A 126 -8.25 11.54 21.27
CA VAL A 126 -8.04 12.57 20.23
C VAL A 126 -7.52 11.90 18.98
N MET A 127 -8.18 12.11 17.86
CA MET A 127 -7.69 11.66 16.55
C MET A 127 -6.86 12.77 15.90
N GLU A 128 -5.60 12.47 15.61
CA GLU A 128 -4.68 13.33 14.86
C GLU A 128 -4.58 12.83 13.42
N ILE A 129 -4.70 13.74 12.45
CA ILE A 129 -4.39 13.46 11.04
C ILE A 129 -2.90 13.77 10.83
N VAL A 130 -2.09 12.72 10.66
CA VAL A 130 -0.63 12.84 10.53
C VAL A 130 -0.23 13.19 9.10
N LEU A 131 -0.84 12.50 8.12
CA LEU A 131 -0.63 12.75 6.70
C LEU A 131 -1.97 12.74 5.99
N PHE A 132 -2.09 13.60 4.98
CA PHE A 132 -3.31 13.75 4.19
C PHE A 132 -2.96 14.21 2.77
N ALA A 133 -3.29 13.40 1.77
CA ALA A 133 -3.07 13.76 0.38
C ALA A 133 -4.25 13.34 -0.51
N ILE A 134 -4.55 14.19 -1.49
CA ILE A 134 -5.39 13.88 -2.64
C ILE A 134 -4.54 14.12 -3.87
N ARG A 135 -4.57 13.22 -4.86
CA ARG A 135 -3.77 13.42 -6.08
C ARG A 135 -4.17 14.71 -6.77
N GLY A 136 -3.18 15.47 -7.26
CA GLY A 136 -3.38 16.78 -7.92
C GLY A 136 -4.54 16.83 -8.92
N LYS A 137 -4.69 15.81 -9.79
CA LYS A 137 -5.76 15.74 -10.80
C LYS A 137 -7.19 15.65 -10.23
N TYR A 138 -7.33 15.48 -8.92
CA TYR A 138 -8.61 15.39 -8.20
C TYR A 138 -8.87 16.57 -7.26
N HIS A 139 -8.02 17.59 -7.25
CA HIS A 139 -8.24 18.80 -6.48
C HIS A 139 -9.48 19.56 -6.97
N GLY A 140 -10.08 20.38 -6.10
CA GLY A 140 -11.29 21.15 -6.41
C GLY A 140 -12.60 20.35 -6.42
N LYS A 141 -12.57 19.04 -6.15
CA LYS A 141 -13.75 18.15 -6.16
C LYS A 141 -14.37 17.88 -4.78
N GLY A 142 -13.93 18.60 -3.75
CA GLY A 142 -14.41 18.41 -2.38
C GLY A 142 -13.98 17.09 -1.70
N LEU A 143 -13.13 16.27 -2.33
CA LEU A 143 -12.70 14.98 -1.76
C LEU A 143 -11.99 15.15 -0.42
N GLY A 144 -11.30 16.28 -0.25
CA GLY A 144 -10.69 16.71 1.01
C GLY A 144 -11.71 16.68 2.15
N THR A 145 -12.76 17.48 1.98
CA THR A 145 -13.87 17.63 2.92
C THR A 145 -14.60 16.32 3.16
N ILE A 146 -14.88 15.54 2.12
CA ILE A 146 -15.61 14.27 2.25
C ILE A 146 -14.79 13.27 3.07
N LEU A 147 -13.48 13.15 2.80
CA LEU A 147 -12.59 12.28 3.56
C LEU A 147 -12.51 12.71 5.02
N SER A 148 -12.33 14.01 5.31
CA SER A 148 -12.33 14.51 6.69
C SER A 148 -13.66 14.23 7.42
N ALA A 149 -14.80 14.41 6.75
CA ALA A 149 -16.11 14.14 7.33
C ALA A 149 -16.33 12.65 7.64
N ALA A 150 -15.89 11.77 6.75
CA ALA A 150 -15.98 10.32 6.95
C ALA A 150 -15.08 9.81 8.08
N LEU A 151 -13.92 10.44 8.29
CA LEU A 151 -13.02 10.07 9.39
C LEU A 151 -13.51 10.51 10.77
N TYR A 152 -14.38 11.52 10.82
CA TYR A 152 -14.96 12.00 12.07
C TYR A 152 -16.11 11.10 12.59
N GLN A 153 -16.73 10.32 11.71
CA GLN A 153 -17.80 9.37 12.05
C GLN A 153 -17.25 8.11 12.72
#